data_AF-A0A7C8N2L5-F1
#
_entry.id   AF-A0A7C8N2L5-F1
#
_cell.length_a   1.000
_cell.length_b   1.000
_cell.length_c   1.000
_cell.angle_alpha   90.00
_cell.angle_beta   90.00
_cell.angle_gamma   90.00
#
_symmetry.space_group_name_H-M   'P 1'
#
loop_
_entity.id
_entity.type
_entity.pdbx_description
1 polymer ?
#
loop_
_entity_poly.entity_id
_entity_poly.type
_entity_poly.pdbx_seq_one_letter_code
_entity_poly.pdbx_strand_id
1 'polypeptide(L)'
;MIRVSPTNTHPTAVAGDLNAIQPFDRTLHETNGLRDAYLELGGREDSDEGYTWGQQAAPELRRLYGYSRMDKVFYGGGVAVEKFARFGADVQVPGETEQQEIVRWGGFEKPWITDHLGIFAEIAVLD
;
A
#
# COMPACT_ATOMS: atom_id res chain seq x y z
N MET A 1 40.08 3.02 9.39
CA MET A 1 38.82 2.46 8.85
C MET A 1 37.93 2.12 10.05
N ILE A 2 36.98 2.99 10.38
CA ILE A 2 36.05 2.76 11.50
C ILE A 2 34.94 1.86 10.96
N ARG A 3 34.92 0.59 11.36
CA ARG A 3 33.75 -0.28 11.19
C ARG A 3 32.80 0.03 12.35
N VAL A 4 31.74 0.79 12.05
CA VAL A 4 30.57 0.82 12.92
C VAL A 4 29.82 -0.48 12.66
N SER A 5 29.82 -1.39 13.65
CA SER A 5 28.92 -2.53 13.62
C SER A 5 27.55 -2.04 14.10
N PRO A 6 26.47 -2.17 13.31
CA PRO A 6 25.16 -1.70 13.72
C PRO A 6 24.55 -2.74 14.66
N THR A 7 24.96 -2.73 15.93
CA THR A 7 24.38 -3.63 16.95
C THR A 7 23.20 -3.00 17.68
N ASN A 8 22.64 -1.90 17.16
CA ASN A 8 21.42 -1.29 17.71
C ASN A 8 20.73 -0.46 16.61
N THR A 9 20.07 -1.14 15.68
CA THR A 9 19.19 -0.49 14.71
C THR A 9 17.83 -0.31 15.36
N HIS A 10 17.47 0.93 15.67
CA HIS A 10 16.15 1.27 16.17
C HIS A 10 15.07 0.63 15.28
N PRO A 11 14.01 0.04 15.87
CA PRO A 11 12.86 -0.44 15.12
C PRO A 11 12.29 0.66 14.23
N THR A 12 12.13 0.40 12.93
CA THR A 12 11.56 1.37 11.98
C THR A 12 10.48 0.74 11.11
N ALA A 13 9.45 1.52 10.83
CA ALA A 13 8.43 1.20 9.85
C ALA A 13 7.95 2.50 9.17
N VAL A 14 7.64 2.42 7.87
CA VAL A 14 6.93 3.43 7.11
C VAL A 14 5.76 2.76 6.41
N ALA A 15 4.58 3.35 6.53
CA ALA A 15 3.35 2.80 5.98
C ALA A 15 2.49 3.93 5.40
N GLY A 16 1.89 3.68 4.25
CA GLY A 16 0.93 4.58 3.63
C GLY A 16 0.97 4.52 2.12
N ASP A 17 0.24 5.44 1.49
CA ASP A 17 0.28 5.68 0.06
C ASP A 17 1.62 6.35 -0.32
N LEU A 18 2.45 5.58 -1.03
CA LEU A 18 3.74 6.04 -1.54
C LEU A 18 3.66 6.51 -2.99
N ASN A 19 2.47 6.50 -3.61
CA ASN A 19 2.26 6.77 -5.04
C ASN A 19 3.23 5.98 -5.93
N ALA A 20 3.45 4.72 -5.57
CA ALA A 20 4.43 3.82 -6.18
C ALA A 20 4.01 3.33 -7.58
N ILE A 21 4.04 4.23 -8.57
CA ILE A 21 3.58 4.01 -9.94
C ILE A 21 4.70 3.92 -10.98
N GLN A 22 5.93 4.26 -10.60
CA GLN A 22 7.08 4.24 -11.51
C GLN A 22 7.88 2.95 -11.35
N PRO A 23 8.62 2.51 -12.38
CA PRO A 23 9.34 1.24 -12.30
C PRO A 23 10.36 1.12 -11.16
N PHE A 24 10.96 2.23 -10.72
CA PHE A 24 11.92 2.20 -9.62
C PHE A 24 11.26 1.98 -8.26
N ASP A 25 9.96 2.26 -8.11
CA ASP A 25 9.25 2.10 -6.84
C ASP A 25 9.20 0.64 -6.38
N ARG A 26 9.32 -0.30 -7.33
CA ARG A 26 9.36 -1.75 -7.08
C ARG A 26 10.53 -2.17 -6.20
N THR A 27 11.68 -1.51 -6.33
CA THR A 27 12.93 -1.89 -5.64
C THR A 27 13.47 -0.77 -4.76
N LEU A 28 12.76 0.36 -4.65
CA LEU A 28 13.22 1.51 -3.87
C LEU A 28 13.50 1.14 -2.40
N HIS A 29 12.68 0.28 -1.80
CA HIS A 29 12.90 -0.22 -0.44
C HIS A 29 14.23 -0.98 -0.30
N GLU A 30 14.55 -1.88 -1.24
CA GLU A 30 15.80 -2.65 -1.24
C GLU A 30 17.02 -1.73 -1.31
N THR A 31 16.98 -0.73 -2.21
CA THR A 31 18.09 0.24 -2.36
C THR A 31 18.30 1.11 -1.12
N ASN A 32 17.31 1.20 -0.24
CA ASN A 32 17.38 1.91 1.04
C ASN A 32 17.55 0.97 2.25
N GLY A 33 17.79 -0.33 2.03
CA GLY A 33 17.97 -1.31 3.09
C GLY A 33 16.73 -1.58 3.92
N LEU A 34 15.54 -1.34 3.36
CA LEU A 34 14.25 -1.67 3.96
C LEU A 34 13.68 -2.95 3.35
N ARG A 35 12.89 -3.67 4.13
CA ARG A 35 12.10 -4.83 3.70
C ARG A 35 10.65 -4.42 3.44
N ASP A 36 9.97 -5.10 2.52
CA ASP A 36 8.54 -4.89 2.23
C ASP A 36 7.69 -5.97 2.89
N ALA A 37 6.76 -5.58 3.77
CA ALA A 37 5.91 -6.50 4.52
C ALA A 37 5.09 -7.45 3.64
N TYR A 38 4.58 -6.97 2.50
CA TYR A 38 3.77 -7.78 1.60
C TYR A 38 4.64 -8.82 0.87
N LEU A 39 5.81 -8.40 0.37
CA LEU A 39 6.72 -9.30 -0.36
C LEU A 39 7.36 -10.34 0.58
N GLU A 40 7.73 -9.94 1.80
CA GLU A 40 8.32 -10.84 2.81
C GLU A 40 7.38 -11.98 3.22
N LEU A 41 6.07 -11.76 3.17
CA LEU A 41 5.05 -12.78 3.42
C LEU A 41 4.61 -13.54 2.16
N GLY A 42 5.40 -13.47 1.08
CA GLY A 42 5.18 -14.22 -0.16
C GLY A 42 4.26 -13.52 -1.16
N GLY A 43 3.90 -12.27 -0.90
CA GLY A 43 3.20 -11.42 -1.87
C GLY A 43 4.04 -11.17 -3.12
N ARG A 44 3.37 -10.81 -4.22
CA ARG A 44 4.01 -10.54 -5.51
C ARG A 44 3.64 -9.16 -6.02
N GLU A 45 4.64 -8.35 -6.36
CA GLU A 45 4.45 -7.07 -7.05
C GLU A 45 3.72 -7.28 -8.39
N ASP A 46 2.97 -6.27 -8.85
CA ASP A 46 2.23 -6.31 -10.12
C ASP A 46 1.26 -7.52 -10.24
N SER A 47 0.52 -7.79 -9.16
CA SER A 47 -0.52 -8.83 -9.11
C SER A 47 -1.84 -8.29 -8.60
N ASP A 48 -2.95 -8.89 -9.04
CA ASP A 48 -4.31 -8.50 -8.64
C ASP A 48 -4.52 -8.59 -7.13
N GLU A 49 -3.84 -9.55 -6.48
CA GLU A 49 -3.86 -9.72 -5.04
C GLU A 49 -3.17 -8.54 -4.32
N GLY A 50 -2.09 -8.03 -4.91
CA GLY A 50 -1.25 -6.97 -4.34
C GLY A 50 -1.68 -5.54 -4.65
N TYR A 51 -2.50 -5.31 -5.68
CA TYR A 51 -2.95 -3.97 -6.02
C TYR A 51 -3.80 -3.34 -4.91
N THR A 52 -3.45 -2.11 -4.56
CA THR A 52 -4.18 -1.29 -3.58
C THR A 52 -4.87 -0.12 -4.25
N TRP A 53 -4.58 0.15 -5.53
CA TRP A 53 -5.21 1.22 -6.28
C TRP A 53 -5.58 0.79 -7.71
N GLY A 54 -6.64 1.41 -8.22
CA GLY A 54 -7.17 1.23 -9.58
C GLY A 54 -8.52 0.51 -9.59
N GLN A 55 -8.74 -0.48 -8.72
CA GLN A 55 -10.01 -1.23 -8.67
C GLN A 55 -11.21 -0.34 -8.37
N GLN A 56 -11.01 0.69 -7.53
CA GLN A 56 -12.04 1.65 -7.11
C GLN A 56 -11.77 3.07 -7.61
N ALA A 57 -10.79 3.24 -8.50
CA ALA A 57 -10.41 4.55 -9.02
C ALA A 57 -11.37 5.01 -10.14
N ALA A 58 -11.42 6.32 -10.34
CA ALA A 58 -12.12 6.90 -11.48
C ALA A 58 -11.58 6.28 -12.79
N PRO A 59 -12.44 5.86 -13.73
CA PRO A 59 -12.00 5.15 -14.94
C PRO A 59 -10.94 5.90 -15.76
N GLU A 60 -11.00 7.22 -15.79
CA GLU A 60 -10.02 8.05 -16.49
C GLU A 60 -8.63 7.97 -15.86
N LEU A 61 -8.54 8.02 -14.52
CA LEU A 61 -7.28 7.88 -13.79
C LEU A 61 -6.75 6.45 -13.88
N ARG A 62 -7.62 5.43 -13.73
CA ARG A 62 -7.24 4.03 -13.92
C ARG A 62 -6.67 3.80 -15.33
N ARG A 63 -7.20 4.44 -16.36
CA ARG A 63 -6.67 4.34 -17.73
C ARG A 63 -5.27 4.96 -17.87
N LEU A 64 -4.96 6.01 -17.11
CA LEU A 64 -3.67 6.70 -17.16
C LEU A 64 -2.59 5.96 -16.35
N TYR A 65 -2.94 5.47 -15.15
CA TYR A 65 -1.96 4.93 -14.20
C TYR A 65 -2.03 3.41 -14.02
N GLY A 66 -3.06 2.75 -14.55
CA GLY A 66 -3.25 1.30 -14.44
C GLY A 66 -3.63 0.84 -13.04
N TYR A 67 -3.55 -0.47 -12.80
CA TYR A 67 -3.62 -1.01 -11.44
C TYR A 67 -2.22 -0.97 -10.80
N SER A 68 -2.15 -0.61 -9.54
CA SER A 68 -0.86 -0.46 -8.85
C SER A 68 -0.97 -0.74 -7.35
N ARG A 69 0.18 -1.05 -6.75
CA ARG A 69 0.33 -1.19 -5.30
C ARG A 69 0.99 0.07 -4.76
N MET A 70 0.17 1.11 -4.64
CA MET A 70 0.60 2.43 -4.14
C MET A 70 0.84 2.41 -2.64
N ASP A 71 0.00 1.69 -1.91
CA ASP A 71 0.08 1.56 -0.46
C ASP A 71 1.03 0.43 -0.09
N LYS A 72 2.04 0.75 0.72
CA LYS A 72 3.06 -0.21 1.13
C LYS A 72 3.38 -0.07 2.62
N VAL A 73 3.91 -1.13 3.20
CA VAL A 73 4.52 -1.11 4.54
C VAL A 73 5.97 -1.56 4.38
N PHE A 74 6.90 -0.65 4.55
CA PHE A 74 8.32 -0.96 4.61
C PHE A 74 8.82 -0.93 6.05
N TYR A 75 9.78 -1.78 6.37
CA TYR A 75 10.30 -1.90 7.73
C TYR A 75 11.79 -2.26 7.76
N GLY A 76 12.43 -2.01 8.90
CA GLY A 76 13.84 -2.29 9.12
C GLY A 76 14.19 -2.37 10.61
N GLY A 77 15.46 -2.69 10.89
CA GLY A 77 15.96 -2.84 12.27
C GLY A 77 15.42 -4.09 12.97
N GLY A 78 15.33 -4.02 14.30
CA GLY A 78 14.76 -5.06 15.17
C GLY A 78 13.24 -5.19 15.04
N VAL A 79 12.76 -5.44 13.83
CA VAL A 79 11.33 -5.56 13.49
C VAL A 79 11.11 -6.77 12.61
N ALA A 80 10.05 -7.52 12.89
CA ALA A 80 9.52 -8.57 12.03
C ALA A 80 8.06 -8.29 11.66
N VAL A 81 7.64 -8.74 10.47
CA VAL A 81 6.22 -8.75 10.08
C VAL A 81 5.65 -10.14 10.34
N GLU A 82 4.48 -10.19 10.99
CA GLU A 82 3.80 -11.45 11.31
C GLU A 82 2.60 -11.68 10.40
N LYS A 83 1.90 -10.61 10.03
CA LYS A 83 0.71 -10.67 9.17
C LYS A 83 0.63 -9.47 8.24
N PHE A 84 0.05 -9.69 7.07
CA PHE A 84 -0.34 -8.64 6.13
C PHE A 84 -1.70 -8.98 5.53
N ALA A 85 -2.58 -7.99 5.40
CA ALA A 85 -3.90 -8.17 4.82
C ALA A 85 -4.36 -6.92 4.05
N ARG A 86 -5.24 -7.12 3.07
CA ARG A 86 -5.95 -6.06 2.35
C ARG A 86 -7.43 -6.06 2.73
N PHE A 87 -8.03 -4.88 2.83
CA PHE A 87 -9.43 -4.71 3.22
C PHE A 87 -10.08 -3.51 2.50
N GLY A 88 -11.36 -3.27 2.76
CA GLY A 88 -12.07 -2.07 2.28
C GLY A 88 -12.57 -2.15 0.84
N ALA A 89 -12.50 -3.34 0.22
CA ALA A 89 -13.06 -3.55 -1.12
C ALA A 89 -14.59 -3.39 -1.12
N ASP A 90 -15.08 -2.62 -2.09
CA ASP A 90 -16.50 -2.34 -2.38
C ASP A 90 -17.28 -1.66 -1.24
N VAL A 91 -16.59 -0.97 -0.33
CA VAL A 91 -17.25 -0.20 0.74
C VAL A 91 -17.75 1.13 0.18
N GLN A 92 -19.04 1.43 0.36
CA GLN A 92 -19.71 2.59 -0.21
C GLN A 92 -20.19 3.56 0.87
N VAL A 93 -20.27 4.86 0.54
CA VAL A 93 -20.80 5.87 1.47
C VAL A 93 -22.27 5.59 1.78
N PRO A 94 -22.71 5.83 3.03
CA PRO A 94 -24.13 5.85 3.37
C PRO A 94 -24.78 7.14 2.85
N GLY A 95 -26.02 7.06 2.36
CA GLY A 95 -26.81 8.23 1.96
C GLY A 95 -26.96 8.39 0.44
N GLU A 96 -28.20 8.48 -0.04
CA GLU A 96 -28.48 8.54 -1.48
C GLU A 96 -27.92 9.80 -2.14
N THR A 97 -27.92 10.94 -1.43
CA THR A 97 -27.40 12.21 -1.95
C THR A 97 -25.89 12.14 -2.15
N GLU A 98 -25.16 11.70 -1.13
CA GLU A 98 -23.70 11.52 -1.17
C GLU A 98 -23.29 10.51 -2.24
N GLN A 99 -24.04 9.41 -2.37
CA GLN A 99 -23.80 8.41 -3.41
C GLN A 99 -23.92 9.01 -4.82
N GLN A 100 -24.98 9.79 -5.06
CA GLN A 100 -25.18 10.45 -6.36
C GLN A 100 -24.09 11.48 -6.64
N GLU A 101 -23.66 12.24 -5.63
CA GLU A 101 -22.59 13.22 -5.76
C GLU A 101 -21.26 12.58 -6.14
N ILE A 102 -20.85 11.50 -5.48
CA ILE A 102 -19.58 10.81 -5.79
C ILE A 102 -19.58 10.28 -7.23
N VAL A 103 -20.65 9.58 -7.64
CA VAL A 103 -20.75 9.02 -9.00
C VAL A 103 -20.77 10.14 -10.04
N ARG A 104 -21.52 11.23 -9.80
CA ARG A 104 -21.64 12.34 -10.74
C ARG A 104 -20.37 13.19 -10.86
N TRP A 105 -19.72 13.50 -9.74
CA TRP A 105 -18.57 14.40 -9.70
C TRP A 105 -17.29 13.69 -10.12
N GLY A 106 -17.02 12.51 -9.56
CA GLY A 106 -15.77 11.80 -9.80
C GLY A 106 -15.81 10.80 -10.95
N GLY A 107 -16.99 10.53 -11.52
CA GLY A 107 -17.16 9.53 -12.58
C GLY A 107 -16.84 8.11 -12.12
N PHE A 108 -16.85 7.86 -10.80
CA PHE A 108 -16.60 6.54 -10.23
C PHE A 108 -17.73 5.57 -10.62
N GLU A 109 -17.39 4.30 -10.79
CA GLU A 109 -18.35 3.26 -11.17
C GLU A 109 -19.37 2.98 -10.05
N LYS A 110 -18.97 3.21 -8.79
CA LYS A 110 -19.79 3.11 -7.59
C LYS A 110 -19.39 4.20 -6.59
N PRO A 111 -20.26 4.54 -5.62
CA PRO A 111 -19.99 5.56 -4.62
C PRO A 111 -19.09 5.04 -3.49
N TRP A 112 -17.89 4.57 -3.83
CA TRP A 112 -16.94 4.03 -2.87
C TRP A 112 -16.47 5.09 -1.87
N ILE A 113 -16.19 4.69 -0.63
CA ILE A 113 -15.68 5.59 0.42
C ILE A 113 -14.24 6.05 0.15
N THR A 114 -13.49 5.33 -0.69
CA THR A 114 -12.13 5.65 -1.15
C THR A 114 -11.85 4.89 -2.45
N ASP A 115 -10.94 5.42 -3.26
CA ASP A 115 -10.39 4.76 -4.46
C ASP A 115 -9.25 3.78 -4.17
N HIS A 116 -8.74 3.76 -2.93
CA HIS A 116 -7.73 2.81 -2.46
C HIS A 116 -8.35 1.63 -1.71
N LEU A 117 -7.65 0.50 -1.70
CA LEU A 117 -7.89 -0.64 -0.84
C LEU A 117 -6.93 -0.55 0.34
N GLY A 118 -7.47 -0.56 1.56
CA GLY A 118 -6.68 -0.45 2.77
C GLY A 118 -5.77 -1.65 2.97
N ILE A 119 -4.62 -1.40 3.59
CA ILE A 119 -3.67 -2.45 4.00
C ILE A 119 -3.50 -2.45 5.51
N PHE A 120 -3.28 -3.64 6.06
CA PHE A 120 -3.02 -3.88 7.46
C PHE A 120 -1.75 -4.72 7.58
N ALA A 121 -0.88 -4.38 8.53
CA ALA A 121 0.28 -5.17 8.88
C ALA A 121 0.38 -5.33 10.40
N GLU A 122 0.64 -6.56 10.85
CA GLU A 122 0.98 -6.87 12.23
C GLU A 122 2.50 -6.95 12.34
N ILE A 123 3.07 -6.11 13.19
CA ILE A 123 4.52 -5.89 13.30
C ILE A 123 4.97 -6.20 14.73
N ALA A 124 5.95 -7.07 14.87
CA ALA A 124 6.60 -7.38 16.14
C ALA A 124 7.94 -6.64 16.25
N VAL A 125 8.19 -6.04 17.42
CA VAL A 125 9.52 -5.51 17.78
C VAL A 125 10.34 -6.65 18.38
N LEU A 126 11.54 -6.82 17.87
CA LEU A 126 12.50 -7.84 18.30
C LEU A 126 13.40 -7.27 19.39
N ASP A 127 13.64 -8.08 20.43
CA ASP A 127 14.53 -7.77 21.56
C ASP A 127 16.03 -7.87 21.19
#